data_AF-A0A1V3N7H9-F1
#
_entry.id   AF-A0A1V3N7H9-F1
#
_cell.length_a   1.000
_cell.length_b   1.000
_cell.length_c   1.000
_cell.angle_alpha   90.00
_cell.angle_beta   90.00
_cell.angle_gamma   90.00
#
_symmetry.space_group_name_H-M   'P 1'
#
loop_
_entity.id
_entity.type
_entity.pdbx_description
1 polymer ?
#
loop_
_entity_poly.entity_id
_entity_poly.type
_entity_poly.pdbx_seq_one_letter_code
_entity_poly.pdbx_strand_id
1 'polypeptide(L)'
;MSACGMTAASVMAPGVLWAAGRERVERIRLSAHEGQTRLVFDLSGPVEHSLFTLTDPHRVVIDIQGAGARELTVPSVPESHVARLRYATRNDRDLRVVLDLRERAVPRSFVLRPAQGAGHRLVVDLQRQGASQAPQTVRSTEQPGGELREVVVAIDAGHGGRDPGAIGPGGTREKDVVLAIAQRLERLVASEPGMKPVMVRTGDYFLPLRERIRRARAQRADLFISIHADAAPDRRVQGSSVYILSQGGASSEAARWLAERENAADLVGGVKLDDKDDVLASVLLDLSQTGTIEASATLADSLINDLHRVGKVRSRRVERAGFAVLTSPDIPSVLVEAAYITNPAEERKLRTAAFQQSLAEALMTGLRSYFNNNAPPGTILAETRRGRHVIQSGETLSGIANRYRVSINELRQHNNLTNDRIHAGQVLVIPRRDS
;
A
#
# COMPACT_ATOMS: atom_id res chain seq x y z
N MET A 1 32.19 64.33 -29.03
CA MET A 1 31.68 64.14 -27.65
C MET A 1 30.93 62.83 -27.65
N SER A 2 31.61 61.74 -27.29
CA SER A 2 31.13 60.36 -27.51
C SER A 2 30.64 59.71 -26.21
N ALA A 3 29.44 59.16 -26.32
CA ALA A 3 28.75 58.12 -25.56
C ALA A 3 29.43 57.54 -24.31
N CYS A 4 28.74 57.69 -23.18
CA CYS A 4 29.00 56.98 -21.92
C CYS A 4 28.26 55.63 -21.96
N GLY A 5 29.01 54.52 -21.97
CA GLY A 5 28.46 53.16 -21.99
C GLY A 5 28.15 52.65 -20.58
N MET A 6 26.92 52.19 -20.38
CA MET A 6 26.52 51.44 -19.18
C MET A 6 27.04 50.01 -19.25
N THR A 7 27.89 49.62 -18.30
CA THR A 7 28.29 48.24 -18.05
C THR A 7 27.26 47.54 -17.18
N ALA A 8 26.57 46.55 -17.74
CA ALA A 8 25.69 45.64 -16.99
C ALA A 8 26.54 44.60 -16.24
N ALA A 9 26.55 44.68 -14.91
CA ALA A 9 27.13 43.65 -14.06
C ALA A 9 26.17 42.45 -13.98
N SER A 10 26.49 41.36 -14.68
CA SER A 10 25.81 40.08 -14.48
C SER A 10 26.22 39.48 -13.13
N VAL A 11 25.26 39.38 -12.22
CA VAL A 11 25.40 38.59 -10.99
C VAL A 11 25.33 37.12 -11.38
N MET A 12 26.49 36.49 -11.52
CA MET A 12 26.61 35.03 -11.58
C MET A 12 26.20 34.47 -10.20
N ALA A 13 25.02 33.85 -10.12
CA ALA A 13 24.68 33.01 -8.97
C ALA A 13 25.70 31.87 -8.90
N PRO A 14 26.29 31.56 -7.72
CA PRO A 14 27.18 30.42 -7.60
C PRO A 14 26.36 29.16 -7.88
N GLY A 15 26.59 28.57 -9.06
CA GLY A 15 26.12 27.22 -9.35
C GLY A 15 26.70 26.30 -8.30
N VAL A 16 25.84 25.64 -7.54
CA VAL A 16 26.24 24.51 -6.70
C VAL A 16 26.76 23.44 -7.66
N LEU A 17 28.09 23.39 -7.84
CA LEU A 17 28.75 22.23 -8.40
C LEU A 17 28.50 21.08 -7.41
N TRP A 18 27.55 20.21 -7.73
CA TRP A 18 27.54 18.88 -7.15
C TRP A 18 28.80 18.20 -7.66
N ALA A 19 29.81 18.05 -6.80
CA ALA A 19 30.90 17.13 -7.08
C ALA A 19 30.25 15.77 -7.37
N ALA A 20 30.43 15.25 -8.58
CA ALA A 20 29.93 13.94 -9.00
C ALA A 20 30.73 12.85 -8.28
N GLY A 21 30.47 12.69 -6.98
CA GLY A 21 30.99 11.60 -6.18
C GLY A 21 30.39 10.29 -6.67
N ARG A 22 31.22 9.23 -6.73
CA ARG A 22 30.74 7.87 -6.94
C ARG A 22 29.88 7.48 -5.74
N GLU A 23 28.67 7.00 -5.99
CA GLU A 23 27.81 6.51 -4.91
C GLU A 23 28.44 5.28 -4.24
N ARG A 24 28.03 4.99 -3.02
CA ARG A 24 28.64 3.93 -2.22
C ARG A 24 27.59 3.00 -1.67
N VAL A 25 27.88 1.71 -1.73
CA VAL A 25 27.23 0.73 -0.86
C VAL A 25 27.92 0.83 0.50
N GLU A 26 27.14 1.19 1.51
CA GLU A 26 27.63 1.39 2.89
C GLU A 26 27.54 0.11 3.70
N ARG A 27 26.48 -0.67 3.48
CA ARG A 27 26.19 -1.89 4.25
C ARG A 27 25.33 -2.84 3.43
N ILE A 28 25.55 -4.14 3.62
CA ILE A 28 24.63 -5.19 3.16
C ILE A 28 23.98 -5.82 4.39
N ARG A 29 22.66 -5.90 4.36
CA ARG A 29 21.85 -6.65 5.33
C ARG A 29 21.24 -7.83 4.62
N LEU A 30 21.23 -8.99 5.27
CA LEU A 30 20.68 -10.21 4.72
C LEU A 30 19.75 -10.85 5.75
N SER A 31 18.57 -11.29 5.31
CA SER A 31 17.61 -12.04 6.11
C SER A 31 17.06 -13.21 5.30
N ALA A 32 16.67 -14.28 5.98
CA ALA A 32 16.07 -15.46 5.38
C ALA A 32 14.88 -15.94 6.20
N HIS A 33 13.79 -16.33 5.54
CA HIS A 33 12.59 -16.89 6.17
C HIS A 33 11.76 -17.68 5.15
N GLU A 34 11.26 -18.87 5.52
CA GLU A 34 10.31 -19.69 4.73
C GLU A 34 10.61 -19.77 3.22
N GLY A 35 11.87 -20.03 2.86
CA GLY A 35 12.22 -20.15 1.45
C GLY A 35 12.26 -18.83 0.68
N GLN A 36 12.37 -17.70 1.37
CA GLN A 36 12.77 -16.41 0.81
C GLN A 36 14.05 -15.89 1.46
N THR A 37 14.85 -15.17 0.69
CA THR A 37 16.02 -14.44 1.19
C THR A 37 15.98 -13.01 0.68
N ARG A 38 16.00 -12.02 1.57
CA ARG A 38 16.04 -10.60 1.21
C ARG A 38 17.42 -10.03 1.52
N LEU A 39 17.96 -9.29 0.56
CA LEU A 39 19.16 -8.49 0.68
C LEU A 39 18.79 -7.01 0.63
N VAL A 40 19.33 -6.22 1.55
CA VAL A 40 19.17 -4.77 1.57
C VAL A 40 20.54 -4.12 1.52
N PHE A 41 20.79 -3.35 0.47
CA PHE A 41 21.97 -2.53 0.30
C PHE A 41 21.65 -1.12 0.79
N ASP A 42 22.34 -0.67 1.83
CA ASP A 42 22.27 0.74 2.27
C ASP A 42 23.24 1.55 1.40
N LEU A 43 22.78 2.68 0.89
CA LEU A 43 23.44 3.48 -0.16
C LEU A 43 23.59 4.94 0.27
N SER A 44 24.71 5.56 -0.11
CA SER A 44 24.94 7.00 0.09
C SER A 44 24.02 7.90 -0.74
N GLY A 45 23.43 7.37 -1.80
CA GLY A 45 22.65 8.11 -2.78
C GLY A 45 21.84 7.22 -3.73
N PRO A 46 21.09 7.82 -4.67
CA PRO A 46 20.27 7.07 -5.62
C PRO A 46 21.14 6.30 -6.61
N VAL A 47 20.73 5.09 -6.97
CA VAL A 47 21.44 4.24 -7.93
C VAL A 47 20.47 3.64 -8.94
N GLU A 48 20.98 3.34 -10.13
CA GLU A 48 20.35 2.42 -11.06
C GLU A 48 20.98 1.03 -10.93
N HIS A 49 20.21 -0.03 -11.20
CA HIS A 49 20.72 -1.39 -11.13
C HIS A 49 20.11 -2.29 -12.20
N SER A 50 20.84 -3.37 -12.51
CA SER A 50 20.33 -4.48 -13.30
C SER A 50 20.44 -5.79 -12.52
N LEU A 51 19.50 -6.70 -12.78
CA LEU A 51 19.33 -7.93 -12.03
C LEU A 51 19.09 -9.09 -13.00
N PHE A 52 19.94 -10.11 -12.95
CA PHE A 52 19.81 -11.29 -13.80
C PHE A 52 20.35 -12.56 -13.13
N THR A 53 19.96 -13.71 -13.65
CA THR A 53 20.34 -15.03 -13.12
C THR A 53 21.31 -15.75 -14.05
N LEU A 54 22.22 -16.54 -13.48
CA LEU A 54 23.04 -17.51 -14.21
C LEU A 54 22.72 -18.92 -13.72
N THR A 55 22.83 -19.90 -14.60
CA THR A 55 22.80 -21.33 -14.26
C THR A 55 24.23 -21.90 -14.21
N ASP A 56 24.40 -23.05 -13.57
CA ASP A 56 25.66 -23.81 -13.50
C ASP A 56 26.91 -23.03 -12.99
N PRO A 57 27.01 -22.72 -11.67
CA PRO A 57 26.02 -22.91 -10.61
C PRO A 57 24.97 -21.78 -10.60
N HIS A 58 23.85 -22.03 -9.92
CA HIS A 58 22.78 -21.03 -9.73
C HIS A 58 23.32 -19.76 -9.07
N ARG A 59 23.19 -18.63 -9.78
CA ARG A 59 23.64 -17.33 -9.30
C ARG A 59 22.62 -16.25 -9.58
N VAL A 60 22.58 -15.25 -8.71
CA VAL A 60 21.95 -13.96 -8.99
C VAL A 60 23.04 -12.90 -9.03
N VAL A 61 23.04 -12.12 -10.11
CA VAL A 61 23.98 -11.04 -10.34
C VAL A 61 23.24 -9.71 -10.27
N ILE A 62 23.75 -8.81 -9.46
CA ILE A 62 23.24 -7.45 -9.25
C ILE A 62 24.35 -6.50 -9.67
N ASP A 63 24.13 -5.75 -10.73
CA ASP A 63 25.05 -4.68 -11.14
C ASP A 63 24.47 -3.34 -10.71
N ILE A 64 25.17 -2.63 -9.83
CA ILE A 64 24.80 -1.31 -9.33
C ILE A 64 25.65 -0.27 -10.04
N GLN A 65 25.01 0.56 -10.86
CA GLN A 65 25.69 1.51 -11.73
C GLN A 65 26.21 2.71 -10.93
N GLY A 66 27.44 3.14 -11.23
CA GLY A 66 28.03 4.31 -10.60
C GLY A 66 28.29 4.17 -9.09
N ALA A 67 28.20 2.95 -8.55
CA ALA A 67 28.42 2.66 -7.14
C ALA A 67 29.76 1.94 -6.89
N GLY A 68 30.40 2.24 -5.77
CA GLY A 68 31.60 1.56 -5.28
C GLY A 68 31.40 0.91 -3.92
N ALA A 69 32.37 0.09 -3.51
CA ALA A 69 32.44 -0.51 -2.18
C ALA A 69 33.88 -0.41 -1.68
N ARG A 70 34.09 0.00 -0.42
CA ARG A 70 35.45 0.09 0.18
C ARG A 70 35.80 -1.17 0.95
N GLU A 71 34.84 -1.71 1.71
CA GLU A 71 34.86 -3.04 2.32
C GLU A 71 33.43 -3.33 2.81
N LEU A 72 32.81 -4.45 2.41
CA LEU A 72 31.45 -4.79 2.81
C LEU A 72 31.48 -6.04 3.67
N THR A 73 31.08 -5.90 4.94
CA THR A 73 30.81 -7.07 5.78
C THR A 73 29.57 -7.78 5.25
N VAL A 74 29.75 -9.04 4.89
CA VAL A 74 28.67 -9.89 4.39
C VAL A 74 28.13 -10.73 5.56
N PRO A 75 26.89 -10.50 6.02
CA PRO A 75 26.31 -11.34 7.05
C PRO A 75 26.06 -12.76 6.51
N SER A 76 26.57 -13.77 7.24
CA SER A 76 26.20 -15.17 7.01
C SER A 76 24.89 -15.46 7.72
N VAL A 77 23.92 -16.00 6.98
CA VAL A 77 22.62 -16.40 7.53
C VAL A 77 22.43 -17.90 7.27
N PRO A 78 22.43 -18.75 8.30
CA PRO A 78 22.41 -20.21 8.15
C PRO A 78 21.26 -20.76 7.29
N GLU A 79 20.10 -20.12 7.37
CA GLU A 79 18.85 -20.50 6.67
C GLU A 79 18.66 -19.81 5.30
N SER A 80 19.65 -19.04 4.85
CA SER A 80 19.59 -18.32 3.57
C SER A 80 19.81 -19.24 2.37
N HIS A 81 19.13 -18.90 1.26
CA HIS A 81 19.39 -19.47 -0.06
C HIS A 81 20.75 -19.12 -0.63
N VAL A 82 21.33 -18.04 -0.11
CA VAL A 82 22.63 -17.55 -0.54
C VAL A 82 23.70 -18.42 0.13
N ALA A 83 24.33 -19.29 -0.66
CA ALA A 83 25.50 -20.06 -0.24
C ALA A 83 26.69 -19.15 0.00
N ARG A 84 26.87 -18.14 -0.87
CA ARG A 84 27.97 -17.17 -0.77
C ARG A 84 27.59 -15.87 -1.47
N LEU A 85 27.97 -14.74 -0.89
CA LEU A 85 27.92 -13.44 -1.56
C LEU A 85 29.33 -12.98 -1.86
N ARG A 86 29.54 -12.51 -3.08
CA ARG A 86 30.78 -11.90 -3.56
C ARG A 86 30.48 -10.55 -4.15
N TYR A 87 31.46 -9.66 -4.16
CA TYR A 87 31.34 -8.40 -4.88
C TYR A 87 32.68 -8.04 -5.52
N ALA A 88 32.62 -7.31 -6.63
CA ALA A 88 33.79 -6.81 -7.34
C ALA A 88 33.44 -5.51 -8.08
N THR A 89 34.44 -4.66 -8.28
CA THR A 89 34.31 -3.51 -9.18
C THR A 89 34.20 -4.01 -10.62
N ARG A 90 33.26 -3.45 -11.38
CA ARG A 90 33.04 -3.72 -12.80
C ARG A 90 33.26 -2.42 -13.60
N ASN A 91 33.99 -2.51 -14.72
CA ASN A 91 34.26 -1.38 -15.62
C ASN A 91 34.79 -0.12 -14.89
N ASP A 92 35.60 -0.33 -13.84
CA ASP A 92 36.16 0.70 -12.94
C ASP A 92 35.16 1.63 -12.23
N ARG A 93 33.86 1.51 -12.50
CA ARG A 93 32.82 2.44 -12.05
C ARG A 93 31.63 1.80 -11.35
N ASP A 94 31.28 0.57 -11.71
CA ASP A 94 30.10 -0.10 -11.20
C ASP A 94 30.48 -1.12 -10.13
N LEU A 95 29.52 -1.48 -9.30
CA LEU A 95 29.67 -2.57 -8.34
C LEU A 95 28.85 -3.77 -8.82
N ARG A 96 29.51 -4.90 -9.05
CA ARG A 96 28.84 -6.18 -9.30
C ARG A 96 28.80 -6.97 -8.00
N VAL A 97 27.61 -7.33 -7.56
CA VAL A 97 27.37 -8.26 -6.45
C VAL A 97 26.87 -9.58 -7.03
N VAL A 98 27.49 -10.69 -6.64
CA VAL A 98 27.15 -12.04 -7.11
C VAL A 98 26.76 -12.89 -5.91
N LEU A 99 25.54 -13.41 -5.95
CA LEU A 99 24.98 -14.33 -4.99
C LEU A 99 25.08 -15.74 -5.57
N ASP A 100 25.98 -16.57 -5.04
CA ASP A 100 25.99 -18.01 -5.29
C ASP A 100 24.85 -18.61 -4.48
N LEU A 101 23.92 -19.29 -5.15
CA LEU A 101 22.71 -19.83 -4.54
C LEU A 101 22.85 -21.33 -4.33
N ARG A 102 22.28 -21.84 -3.23
CA ARG A 102 22.17 -23.28 -2.96
C ARG A 102 21.21 -23.98 -3.94
N GLU A 103 20.30 -23.21 -4.53
CA GLU A 103 19.27 -23.66 -5.45
C GLU A 103 18.77 -22.51 -6.33
N ARG A 104 17.93 -22.82 -7.31
CA ARG A 104 17.41 -21.82 -8.24
C ARG A 104 16.45 -20.87 -7.51
N ALA A 105 16.58 -19.57 -7.75
CA ALA A 105 15.69 -18.54 -7.21
C ALA A 105 15.27 -17.54 -8.29
N VAL A 106 14.08 -16.95 -8.11
CA VAL A 106 13.56 -15.85 -8.91
C VAL A 106 13.85 -14.55 -8.16
N PRO A 107 14.75 -13.69 -8.68
CA PRO A 107 15.07 -12.45 -8.01
C PRO A 107 14.07 -11.33 -8.36
N ARG A 108 13.73 -10.48 -7.39
CA ARG A 108 13.00 -9.22 -7.58
C ARG A 108 13.76 -8.10 -6.90
N SER A 109 13.56 -6.88 -7.35
CA SER A 109 14.29 -5.74 -6.78
C SER A 109 13.53 -4.43 -6.89
N PHE A 110 13.74 -3.54 -5.93
CA PHE A 110 13.23 -2.17 -5.95
C PHE A 110 14.13 -1.24 -5.14
N VAL A 111 14.07 0.05 -5.43
CA VAL A 111 14.86 1.08 -4.74
C VAL A 111 13.95 1.88 -3.81
N LEU A 112 14.38 2.07 -2.56
CA LEU A 112 13.73 2.92 -1.58
C LEU A 112 14.47 4.26 -1.49
N ARG A 113 13.70 5.35 -1.59
CA ARG A 113 14.20 6.70 -1.32
C ARG A 113 14.41 6.90 0.19
N PRO A 114 15.25 7.86 0.61
CA PRO A 114 15.50 8.13 2.02
C PRO A 114 14.22 8.43 2.78
N ALA A 115 14.10 7.87 3.98
CA ALA A 115 13.01 8.12 4.91
C ALA A 115 13.48 7.85 6.35
N GLN A 116 13.10 8.73 7.29
CA GLN A 116 13.30 8.52 8.74
C GLN A 116 14.75 8.24 9.17
N GLY A 117 15.72 8.99 8.64
CA GLY A 117 17.14 8.80 8.97
C GLY A 117 17.79 7.57 8.32
N ALA A 118 17.02 6.70 7.65
CA ALA A 118 17.56 5.68 6.77
C ALA A 118 17.83 6.28 5.38
N GLY A 119 19.04 6.04 4.87
CA GLY A 119 19.49 6.51 3.56
C GLY A 119 18.80 5.82 2.38
N HIS A 120 19.36 6.04 1.19
CA HIS A 120 18.92 5.33 -0.02
C HIS A 120 19.13 3.83 0.16
N ARG A 121 18.22 3.00 -0.35
CA ARG A 121 18.36 1.54 -0.25
C ARG A 121 18.00 0.85 -1.55
N LEU A 122 18.76 -0.17 -1.92
CA LEU A 122 18.37 -1.15 -2.93
C LEU A 122 17.97 -2.43 -2.22
N VAL A 123 16.77 -2.93 -2.49
CA VAL A 123 16.25 -4.18 -1.94
C VAL A 123 16.24 -5.23 -3.04
N VAL A 124 16.73 -6.44 -2.75
CA VAL A 124 16.72 -7.60 -3.65
C VAL A 124 16.15 -8.80 -2.91
N ASP A 125 15.05 -9.33 -3.42
CA ASP A 125 14.38 -10.52 -2.92
C ASP A 125 14.71 -11.72 -3.77
N LEU A 126 15.05 -12.82 -3.12
CA LEU A 126 15.29 -14.11 -3.72
C LEU A 126 14.21 -15.08 -3.27
N GLN A 127 13.33 -15.44 -4.18
CA GLN A 127 12.31 -16.44 -3.94
C GLN A 127 12.75 -17.78 -4.53
N ARG A 128 12.82 -18.86 -3.74
CA ARG A 128 13.19 -20.19 -4.28
C ARG A 128 12.23 -20.57 -5.42
N GLN A 129 12.79 -20.97 -6.56
CA GLN A 129 12.01 -21.41 -7.71
C GLN A 129 11.50 -22.83 -7.42
N GLY A 130 10.18 -22.96 -7.22
CA GLY A 130 9.56 -24.17 -6.68
C GLY A 130 9.09 -24.03 -5.22
N ALA A 131 9.62 -23.05 -4.47
CA ALA A 131 8.86 -22.48 -3.35
C ALA A 131 7.83 -21.54 -3.94
N SER A 132 6.66 -22.08 -4.25
CA SER A 132 5.46 -21.28 -4.31
C SER A 132 5.28 -20.64 -2.94
N GLN A 133 5.79 -19.43 -2.73
CA GLN A 133 5.05 -18.50 -1.89
C GLN A 133 3.91 -18.01 -2.77
N ALA A 134 2.84 -18.80 -2.75
CA ALA A 134 1.53 -18.20 -2.49
C ALA A 134 1.70 -17.22 -1.31
N PRO A 135 1.09 -16.03 -1.36
CA PRO A 135 1.07 -15.11 -0.23
C PRO A 135 0.76 -15.89 1.05
N GLN A 136 1.53 -15.63 2.11
CA GLN A 136 1.55 -16.44 3.31
C GLN A 136 0.15 -16.86 3.75
N THR A 137 0.00 -18.18 3.84
CA THR A 137 -1.14 -18.89 4.38
C THR A 137 -1.53 -18.36 5.76
N VAL A 138 -2.62 -17.60 5.82
CA VAL A 138 -3.66 -17.87 6.81
C VAL A 138 -4.28 -19.21 6.41
N ARG A 139 -3.63 -20.33 6.75
CA ARG A 139 -4.06 -21.72 6.48
C ARG A 139 -4.90 -21.89 5.20
N SER A 140 -4.25 -21.92 4.03
CA SER A 140 -4.82 -22.69 2.91
C SER A 140 -4.63 -24.16 3.26
N THR A 141 -5.70 -24.78 3.73
CA THR A 141 -5.94 -26.18 3.36
C THR A 141 -6.16 -26.20 1.85
N GLU A 142 -5.09 -26.35 1.08
CA GLU A 142 -5.20 -26.96 -0.25
C GLU A 142 -5.55 -28.43 -0.04
N GLN A 143 -6.83 -28.67 0.22
CA GLN A 143 -7.49 -29.82 -0.36
C GLN A 143 -8.17 -29.32 -1.64
N PRO A 144 -7.99 -30.00 -2.78
CA PRO A 144 -8.92 -29.85 -3.90
C PRO A 144 -10.28 -30.37 -3.40
N GLY A 145 -11.13 -29.45 -2.92
CA GLY A 145 -12.41 -29.79 -2.29
C GLY A 145 -12.93 -28.81 -1.22
N GLY A 146 -12.15 -27.80 -0.80
CA GLY A 146 -12.66 -26.77 0.12
C GLY A 146 -13.64 -25.81 -0.57
N GLU A 147 -14.78 -25.54 0.07
CA GLU A 147 -15.73 -24.54 -0.42
C GLU A 147 -15.05 -23.17 -0.55
N LEU A 148 -15.22 -22.52 -1.71
CA LEU A 148 -14.75 -21.15 -1.93
C LEU A 148 -15.42 -20.22 -0.92
N ARG A 149 -14.62 -19.45 -0.19
CA ARG A 149 -15.16 -18.48 0.78
C ARG A 149 -15.40 -17.12 0.16
N GLU A 150 -16.20 -16.30 0.84
CA GLU A 150 -16.36 -14.88 0.52
C GLU A 150 -15.15 -14.07 1.00
N VAL A 151 -14.93 -12.92 0.37
CA VAL A 151 -14.02 -11.87 0.85
C VAL A 151 -14.69 -11.11 1.98
N VAL A 152 -14.06 -11.05 3.15
CA VAL A 152 -14.62 -10.39 4.33
C VAL A 152 -14.13 -8.95 4.43
N VAL A 153 -15.04 -7.99 4.36
CA VAL A 153 -14.76 -6.55 4.47
C VAL A 153 -15.20 -6.07 5.84
N ALA A 154 -14.25 -5.74 6.71
CA ALA A 154 -14.55 -5.10 7.98
C ALA A 154 -14.80 -3.60 7.77
N ILE A 155 -15.96 -3.14 8.22
CA ILE A 155 -16.42 -1.75 8.10
C ILE A 155 -16.53 -1.18 9.51
N ASP A 156 -15.69 -0.19 9.80
CA ASP A 156 -15.66 0.53 11.05
C ASP A 156 -16.30 1.91 10.91
N ALA A 157 -17.25 2.19 11.79
CA ALA A 157 -17.85 3.50 11.94
C ALA A 157 -17.15 4.20 13.11
N GLY A 158 -16.41 5.27 12.81
CA GLY A 158 -15.67 6.05 13.80
C GLY A 158 -16.51 6.45 15.01
N HIS A 159 -15.82 6.66 16.14
CA HIS A 159 -16.42 7.14 17.40
C HIS A 159 -17.58 6.26 17.91
N GLY A 160 -18.52 6.83 18.68
CA GLY A 160 -19.71 6.16 19.17
C GLY A 160 -19.90 6.31 20.68
N GLY A 161 -21.16 6.22 21.12
CA GLY A 161 -21.55 6.35 22.51
C GLY A 161 -21.14 7.71 23.08
N ARG A 162 -20.22 7.68 24.05
CA ARG A 162 -19.73 8.87 24.76
C ARG A 162 -18.80 9.74 23.91
N ASP A 163 -18.19 9.17 22.88
CA ASP A 163 -17.39 9.91 21.92
C ASP A 163 -18.27 10.34 20.73
N PRO A 164 -18.65 11.63 20.61
CA PRO A 164 -19.45 12.12 19.50
C PRO A 164 -18.65 12.28 18.21
N GLY A 165 -17.32 12.20 18.26
CA GLY A 165 -16.43 12.71 17.22
C GLY A 165 -16.57 14.22 17.05
N ALA A 166 -16.28 14.72 15.85
CA ALA A 166 -16.50 16.11 15.49
C ALA A 166 -17.99 16.50 15.58
N ILE A 167 -18.23 17.75 15.95
CA ILE A 167 -19.57 18.35 15.96
C ILE A 167 -19.58 19.51 14.98
N GLY A 168 -20.42 19.42 13.96
CA GLY A 168 -20.62 20.48 12.98
C GLY A 168 -21.31 21.71 13.57
N PRO A 169 -21.20 22.88 12.92
CA PRO A 169 -21.80 24.12 13.42
C PRO A 169 -23.33 24.07 13.56
N GLY A 170 -24.01 23.19 12.82
CA GLY A 170 -25.44 22.91 12.97
C GLY A 170 -25.78 21.82 13.99
N GLY A 171 -24.82 21.35 14.78
CA GLY A 171 -25.01 20.31 15.82
C GLY A 171 -24.95 18.88 15.30
N THR A 172 -24.58 18.66 14.03
CA THR A 172 -24.42 17.32 13.47
C THR A 172 -23.24 16.62 14.12
N ARG A 173 -23.42 15.40 14.62
CA ARG A 173 -22.36 14.61 15.25
C ARG A 173 -21.78 13.63 14.25
N GLU A 174 -20.47 13.56 14.17
CA GLU A 174 -19.72 12.67 13.30
C GLU A 174 -20.17 11.21 13.49
N LYS A 175 -20.25 10.73 14.74
CA LYS A 175 -20.62 9.33 15.06
C LYS A 175 -21.93 8.84 14.45
N ASP A 176 -22.89 9.76 14.21
CA ASP A 176 -24.21 9.45 13.66
C ASP A 176 -24.12 9.35 12.12
N VAL A 177 -23.40 10.28 11.51
CA VAL A 177 -23.20 10.35 10.06
C VAL A 177 -22.38 9.16 9.57
N VAL A 178 -21.27 8.85 10.24
CA VAL A 178 -20.37 7.77 9.81
C VAL A 178 -21.00 6.39 10.01
N LEU A 179 -21.82 6.19 11.05
CA LEU A 179 -22.61 4.97 11.21
C LEU A 179 -23.62 4.82 10.07
N ALA A 180 -24.29 5.90 9.68
CA ALA A 180 -25.27 5.88 8.60
C ALA A 180 -24.62 5.56 7.22
N ILE A 181 -23.41 6.08 6.96
CA ILE A 181 -22.64 5.75 5.76
C ILE A 181 -22.16 4.29 5.81
N ALA A 182 -21.62 3.84 6.95
CA ALA A 182 -21.14 2.47 7.13
C ALA A 182 -22.25 1.42 6.91
N GLN A 183 -23.45 1.65 7.43
CA GLN A 183 -24.61 0.77 7.20
C GLN A 183 -25.06 0.74 5.72
N ARG A 184 -24.87 1.83 4.98
CA ARG A 184 -25.14 1.84 3.52
C ARG A 184 -24.10 1.00 2.78
N LEU A 185 -22.83 1.18 3.12
CA LEU A 185 -21.74 0.39 2.57
C LEU A 185 -21.91 -1.10 2.89
N GLU A 186 -22.30 -1.44 4.12
CA GLU A 186 -22.62 -2.81 4.55
C GLU A 186 -23.66 -3.45 3.61
N ARG A 187 -24.79 -2.77 3.35
CA ARG A 187 -25.81 -3.30 2.44
C ARG A 187 -25.29 -3.52 1.02
N LEU A 188 -24.46 -2.61 0.52
CA LEU A 188 -23.87 -2.73 -0.81
C LEU A 188 -22.89 -3.92 -0.87
N VAL A 189 -22.03 -4.09 0.13
CA VAL A 189 -21.11 -5.22 0.22
C VAL A 189 -21.87 -6.54 0.39
N ALA A 190 -22.91 -6.59 1.21
CA ALA A 190 -23.77 -7.78 1.37
C ALA A 190 -24.48 -8.18 0.07
N SER A 191 -24.75 -7.22 -0.82
CA SER A 191 -25.37 -7.49 -2.12
C SER A 191 -24.39 -7.91 -3.21
N GLU A 192 -23.08 -7.82 -2.96
CA GLU A 192 -22.04 -8.14 -3.94
C GLU A 192 -21.68 -9.63 -3.88
N PRO A 193 -21.84 -10.38 -4.99
CA PRO A 193 -21.49 -11.79 -5.02
C PRO A 193 -20.02 -12.03 -4.65
N GLY A 194 -19.79 -12.89 -3.66
CA GLY A 194 -18.44 -13.24 -3.20
C GLY A 194 -17.83 -12.27 -2.19
N MET A 195 -18.59 -11.27 -1.70
CA MET A 195 -18.18 -10.41 -0.58
C MET A 195 -19.12 -10.55 0.62
N LYS A 196 -18.56 -10.39 1.81
CA LYS A 196 -19.29 -10.41 3.08
C LYS A 196 -18.88 -9.21 3.94
N PRO A 197 -19.82 -8.35 4.36
CA PRO A 197 -19.49 -7.27 5.28
C PRO A 197 -19.42 -7.77 6.72
N VAL A 198 -18.60 -7.10 7.52
CA VAL A 198 -18.55 -7.23 8.98
C VAL A 198 -18.52 -5.83 9.57
N MET A 199 -19.61 -5.44 10.23
CA MET A 199 -19.65 -4.18 10.99
C MET A 199 -18.88 -4.32 12.30
N VAL A 200 -17.93 -3.43 12.53
CA VAL A 200 -17.18 -3.37 13.81
C VAL A 200 -18.07 -2.85 14.94
N ARG A 201 -18.96 -1.92 14.59
CA ARG A 201 -20.01 -1.36 15.45
C ARG A 201 -21.34 -1.31 14.70
N THR A 202 -22.41 -1.81 15.31
CA THR A 202 -23.77 -1.85 14.71
C THR A 202 -24.74 -0.82 15.27
N GLY A 203 -24.42 -0.19 16.39
CA GLY A 203 -25.28 0.80 17.07
C GLY A 203 -24.47 1.88 17.78
N ASP A 204 -25.12 2.83 18.46
CA ASP A 204 -24.45 3.96 19.11
C ASP A 204 -23.84 3.61 20.48
N TYR A 205 -22.68 2.94 20.47
CA TYR A 205 -21.89 2.64 21.66
C TYR A 205 -20.40 2.93 21.42
N PHE A 206 -19.68 3.24 22.49
CA PHE A 206 -18.25 3.50 22.41
C PHE A 206 -17.48 2.18 22.21
N LEU A 207 -16.45 2.20 21.38
CA LEU A 207 -15.55 1.08 21.16
C LEU A 207 -14.09 1.54 21.11
N PRO A 208 -13.20 0.99 21.97
CA PRO A 208 -11.79 1.37 21.97
C PRO A 208 -11.09 1.06 20.65
N LEU A 209 -10.05 1.83 20.28
CA LEU A 209 -9.37 1.70 19.00
C LEU A 209 -8.75 0.31 18.79
N ARG A 210 -8.08 -0.25 19.81
CA ARG A 210 -7.53 -1.62 19.74
C ARG A 210 -8.62 -2.69 19.59
N GLU A 211 -9.78 -2.45 20.20
CA GLU A 211 -10.90 -3.38 20.13
C GLU A 211 -11.51 -3.46 18.72
N ARG A 212 -11.53 -2.33 18.00
CA ARG A 212 -11.97 -2.29 16.59
C ARG A 212 -11.15 -3.24 15.72
N ILE A 213 -9.82 -3.18 15.86
CA ILE A 213 -8.89 -4.08 15.15
C ILE A 213 -9.10 -5.53 15.60
N ARG A 214 -9.23 -5.78 16.90
CA ARG A 214 -9.44 -7.13 17.43
C ARG A 214 -10.70 -7.78 16.84
N ARG A 215 -11.80 -7.03 16.71
CA ARG A 215 -13.04 -7.53 16.07
C ARG A 215 -12.85 -7.85 14.60
N ALA A 216 -12.16 -6.99 13.85
CA ALA A 216 -11.87 -7.25 12.44
C ALA A 216 -11.03 -8.53 12.26
N ARG A 217 -9.97 -8.70 13.07
CA ARG A 217 -9.12 -9.90 13.08
C ARG A 217 -9.88 -11.15 13.49
N ALA A 218 -10.72 -11.06 14.52
CA ALA A 218 -11.54 -12.19 14.98
C ALA A 218 -12.50 -12.71 13.90
N GLN A 219 -12.98 -11.82 13.03
CA GLN A 219 -13.84 -12.16 11.90
C GLN A 219 -13.05 -12.53 10.63
N ARG A 220 -11.71 -12.58 10.72
CA ARG A 220 -10.80 -12.89 9.60
C ARG A 220 -11.05 -11.97 8.40
N ALA A 221 -11.19 -10.68 8.68
CA ALA A 221 -11.35 -9.69 7.63
C ALA A 221 -10.14 -9.70 6.68
N ASP A 222 -10.41 -9.69 5.38
CA ASP A 222 -9.40 -9.57 4.33
C ASP A 222 -8.99 -8.10 4.12
N LEU A 223 -9.78 -7.17 4.64
CA LEU A 223 -9.60 -5.73 4.52
C LEU A 223 -10.39 -4.99 5.61
N PHE A 224 -9.88 -3.85 6.05
CA PHE A 224 -10.50 -2.96 7.04
C PHE A 224 -10.65 -1.52 6.51
N ILE A 225 -11.85 -0.96 6.62
CA ILE A 225 -12.15 0.45 6.30
C ILE A 225 -12.70 1.13 7.55
N SER A 226 -12.01 2.14 8.07
CA SER A 226 -12.59 3.08 9.05
C SER A 226 -13.16 4.30 8.36
N ILE A 227 -14.42 4.62 8.62
CA ILE A 227 -15.13 5.77 8.05
C ILE A 227 -15.24 6.87 9.10
N HIS A 228 -14.76 8.06 8.76
CA HIS A 228 -14.75 9.27 9.57
C HIS A 228 -15.34 10.47 8.80
N ALA A 229 -15.62 11.55 9.52
CA ALA A 229 -16.01 12.84 8.96
C ALA A 229 -15.31 13.97 9.72
N ASP A 230 -14.09 14.27 9.27
CA ASP A 230 -13.08 15.15 9.83
C ASP A 230 -13.60 16.52 10.35
N ALA A 231 -12.82 17.12 11.24
CA ALA A 231 -12.88 18.52 11.62
C ALA A 231 -11.54 19.18 11.34
N ALA A 232 -11.53 20.25 10.55
CA ALA A 232 -10.38 21.14 10.44
C ALA A 232 -10.59 22.43 11.25
N PRO A 233 -9.51 23.03 11.80
CA PRO A 233 -9.57 24.36 12.43
C PRO A 233 -10.12 25.43 11.47
N ASP A 234 -9.68 25.38 10.20
CA ASP A 234 -10.22 26.22 9.14
C ASP A 234 -11.48 25.58 8.55
N ARG A 235 -12.64 26.19 8.81
CA ARG A 235 -13.96 25.73 8.35
C ARG A 235 -14.14 25.79 6.82
N ARG A 236 -13.18 26.34 6.07
CA ARG A 236 -13.18 26.35 4.60
C ARG A 236 -12.67 25.04 4.01
N VAL A 237 -11.95 24.24 4.78
CA VAL A 237 -11.47 22.91 4.35
C VAL A 237 -12.68 22.05 4.01
N GLN A 238 -12.60 21.29 2.91
CA GLN A 238 -13.69 20.47 2.39
C GLN A 238 -13.14 19.35 1.52
N GLY A 239 -13.99 18.36 1.26
CA GLY A 239 -13.70 17.24 0.39
C GLY A 239 -13.14 16.02 1.12
N SER A 240 -13.17 14.88 0.44
CA SER A 240 -12.76 13.60 1.01
C SER A 240 -11.24 13.41 1.00
N SER A 241 -10.74 12.51 1.85
CA SER A 241 -9.34 12.06 1.86
C SER A 241 -9.25 10.61 2.34
N VAL A 242 -8.19 9.90 1.94
CA VAL A 242 -7.93 8.53 2.37
C VAL A 242 -6.53 8.46 2.97
N TYR A 243 -6.43 7.82 4.13
CA TYR A 243 -5.23 7.70 4.93
C TYR A 243 -4.84 6.23 5.12
N ILE A 244 -3.53 5.98 5.17
CA ILE A 244 -2.94 4.70 5.56
C ILE A 244 -1.95 4.87 6.72
N LEU A 245 -1.59 3.76 7.36
CA LEU A 245 -0.58 3.76 8.41
C LEU A 245 0.77 4.29 7.90
N SER A 246 1.41 5.14 8.71
CA SER A 246 2.83 5.46 8.63
C SER A 246 3.50 5.21 9.97
N GLN A 247 4.65 4.51 9.96
CA GLN A 247 5.44 4.22 11.15
C GLN A 247 6.55 5.24 11.42
N GLY A 248 6.76 6.23 10.55
CA GLY A 248 7.65 7.32 10.93
C GLY A 248 7.44 8.58 10.13
N GLY A 249 6.47 9.32 10.64
CA GLY A 249 6.15 10.64 10.17
C GLY A 249 4.90 10.64 9.33
N ALA A 250 4.08 11.66 9.56
CA ALA A 250 2.94 11.92 8.71
C ALA A 250 3.38 12.52 7.37
N SER A 251 2.59 12.33 6.32
CA SER A 251 2.80 12.95 5.00
C SER A 251 2.64 14.47 5.03
N SER A 252 1.93 15.00 6.01
CA SER A 252 1.71 16.43 6.23
C SER A 252 1.40 16.73 7.68
N GLU A 253 1.54 18.00 8.08
CA GLU A 253 1.11 18.47 9.40
C GLU A 253 -0.39 18.27 9.64
N ALA A 254 -1.20 18.39 8.58
CA ALA A 254 -2.63 18.10 8.67
C ALA A 254 -2.89 16.61 8.94
N ALA A 255 -2.15 15.70 8.29
CA ALA A 255 -2.27 14.27 8.54
C ALA A 255 -1.78 13.89 9.96
N ARG A 256 -0.73 14.56 10.46
CA ARG A 256 -0.24 14.39 11.84
C ARG A 256 -1.30 14.80 12.85
N TRP A 257 -1.82 16.02 12.71
CA TRP A 257 -2.83 16.57 13.62
C TRP A 257 -4.09 15.71 13.63
N LEU A 258 -4.53 15.23 12.46
CA LEU A 258 -5.67 14.33 12.36
C LEU A 258 -5.42 13.02 13.12
N ALA A 259 -4.26 12.37 12.90
CA ALA A 259 -3.94 11.14 13.61
C ALA A 259 -3.86 11.32 15.13
N GLU A 260 -3.29 12.42 15.62
CA GLU A 260 -3.25 12.76 17.05
C GLU A 260 -4.66 12.92 17.63
N ARG A 261 -5.55 13.59 16.90
CA ARG A 261 -6.95 13.78 17.28
C ARG A 261 -7.72 12.46 17.32
N GLU A 262 -7.62 11.64 16.28
CA GLU A 262 -8.32 10.35 16.21
C GLU A 262 -7.80 9.36 17.26
N ASN A 263 -6.49 9.38 17.54
CA ASN A 263 -5.90 8.55 18.60
C ASN A 263 -6.35 8.97 20.01
N ALA A 264 -6.82 10.21 20.20
CA ALA A 264 -7.33 10.68 21.47
C ALA A 264 -8.77 10.20 21.78
N ALA A 265 -9.45 9.54 20.84
CA ALA A 265 -10.81 9.00 21.02
C ALA A 265 -10.93 8.07 22.24
N ASP A 266 -9.90 7.24 22.50
CA ASP A 266 -9.87 6.33 23.66
C ASP A 266 -9.89 7.08 25.00
N LEU A 267 -9.23 8.25 25.07
CA LEU A 267 -9.24 9.10 26.26
C LEU A 267 -10.64 9.70 26.50
N VAL A 268 -11.31 10.16 25.42
CA VAL A 268 -12.67 10.71 25.47
C VAL A 268 -13.67 9.62 25.91
N GLY A 269 -13.47 8.38 25.45
CA GLY A 269 -14.27 7.22 25.86
C GLY A 269 -14.02 6.73 27.29
N GLY A 270 -13.02 7.28 27.99
CA GLY A 270 -12.67 6.93 29.37
C GLY A 270 -11.71 5.75 29.52
N VAL A 271 -10.95 5.40 28.47
CA VAL A 271 -9.92 4.35 28.50
C VAL A 271 -8.57 4.97 28.90
N LYS A 272 -7.88 4.36 29.87
CA LYS A 272 -6.51 4.75 30.25
C LYS A 272 -5.50 4.07 29.31
N LEU A 273 -4.50 4.84 28.84
CA LEU A 273 -3.42 4.35 27.98
C LEU A 273 -2.35 3.57 28.77
N ASP A 274 -2.73 2.50 29.47
CA ASP A 274 -1.80 1.69 30.27
C ASP A 274 -1.47 0.31 29.68
N ASP A 275 -2.05 -0.06 28.52
CA ASP A 275 -1.72 -1.34 27.87
C ASP A 275 -0.44 -1.23 27.04
N LYS A 276 0.69 -1.07 27.73
CA LYS A 276 2.01 -1.44 27.20
C LYS A 276 2.20 -2.93 27.46
N ASP A 277 1.95 -3.72 26.42
CA ASP A 277 2.55 -5.03 26.09
C ASP A 277 1.88 -5.45 24.76
N ASP A 278 2.56 -5.93 23.72
CA ASP A 278 3.57 -6.98 23.73
C ASP A 278 4.58 -6.74 22.60
N VAL A 279 5.86 -6.58 22.95
CA VAL A 279 6.98 -6.41 22.01
C VAL A 279 7.75 -7.72 21.96
N LEU A 280 7.33 -8.66 21.11
CA LEU A 280 8.19 -9.79 20.70
C LEU A 280 7.65 -10.53 19.46
N ALA A 281 7.95 -10.00 18.28
CA ALA A 281 8.17 -10.70 17.00
C ALA A 281 8.63 -9.70 15.92
N SER A 282 9.65 -8.88 16.21
CA SER A 282 9.95 -7.65 15.46
C SER A 282 10.19 -7.86 13.96
N VAL A 283 10.87 -8.92 13.53
CA VAL A 283 11.20 -9.11 12.10
C VAL A 283 10.01 -9.63 11.27
N LEU A 284 9.20 -10.54 11.82
CA LEU A 284 7.99 -11.07 11.13
C LEU A 284 6.85 -10.06 11.14
N LEU A 285 6.73 -9.30 12.23
CA LEU A 285 5.80 -8.19 12.35
C LEU A 285 6.12 -7.09 11.33
N ASP A 286 7.39 -6.69 11.19
CA ASP A 286 7.82 -5.65 10.24
C ASP A 286 7.62 -6.07 8.76
N LEU A 287 7.82 -7.35 8.42
CA LEU A 287 7.62 -7.90 7.06
C LEU A 287 6.14 -7.96 6.67
N SER A 288 5.29 -8.55 7.53
CA SER A 288 3.83 -8.59 7.33
C SER A 288 3.28 -7.17 7.22
N GLN A 289 3.78 -6.26 8.05
CA GLN A 289 3.30 -4.88 8.07
C GLN A 289 3.70 -4.09 6.82
N THR A 290 4.89 -4.31 6.24
CA THR A 290 5.27 -3.64 4.98
C THR A 290 4.34 -4.06 3.83
N GLY A 291 4.11 -5.36 3.65
CA GLY A 291 3.19 -5.86 2.61
C GLY A 291 1.75 -5.41 2.84
N THR A 292 1.30 -5.41 4.09
CA THR A 292 -0.01 -4.86 4.48
C THR A 292 -0.13 -3.37 4.19
N ILE A 293 0.91 -2.57 4.43
CA ILE A 293 0.93 -1.13 4.11
C ILE A 293 0.88 -0.92 2.59
N GLU A 294 1.59 -1.71 1.79
CA GLU A 294 1.54 -1.64 0.31
C GLU A 294 0.16 -2.02 -0.23
N ALA A 295 -0.45 -3.08 0.31
CA ALA A 295 -1.82 -3.46 -0.01
C ALA A 295 -2.82 -2.36 0.39
N SER A 296 -2.61 -1.73 1.55
CA SER A 296 -3.41 -0.59 2.02
C SER A 296 -3.26 0.63 1.11
N ALA A 297 -2.06 0.90 0.59
CA ALA A 297 -1.82 1.98 -0.36
C ALA A 297 -2.57 1.72 -1.68
N THR A 298 -2.51 0.50 -2.21
CA THR A 298 -3.22 0.09 -3.44
C THR A 298 -4.74 0.19 -3.27
N LEU A 299 -5.25 -0.20 -2.09
CA LEU A 299 -6.65 -0.01 -1.71
C LEU A 299 -7.00 1.48 -1.67
N ALA A 300 -6.21 2.29 -0.97
CA ALA A 300 -6.47 3.71 -0.80
C ALA A 300 -6.48 4.45 -2.16
N ASP A 301 -5.56 4.11 -3.07
CA ASP A 301 -5.55 4.61 -4.44
C ASP A 301 -6.83 4.21 -5.21
N SER A 302 -7.33 2.99 -5.01
CA SER A 302 -8.58 2.55 -5.64
C SER A 302 -9.78 3.35 -5.10
N LEU A 303 -9.84 3.59 -3.79
CA LEU A 303 -10.92 4.35 -3.15
C LEU A 303 -10.91 5.83 -3.54
N ILE A 304 -9.74 6.48 -3.54
CA ILE A 304 -9.63 7.92 -3.78
C ILE A 304 -10.03 8.28 -5.22
N ASN A 305 -9.76 7.40 -6.19
CA ASN A 305 -10.12 7.58 -7.59
C ASN A 305 -11.64 7.66 -7.81
N ASP A 306 -12.42 6.89 -7.04
CA ASP A 306 -13.87 6.88 -7.15
C ASP A 306 -14.53 7.95 -6.28
N LEU A 307 -13.95 8.31 -5.12
CA LEU A 307 -14.42 9.43 -4.31
C LEU A 307 -14.37 10.77 -5.06
N HIS A 308 -13.42 10.97 -5.98
CA HIS A 308 -13.36 12.13 -6.88
C HIS A 308 -14.64 12.36 -7.70
N ARG A 309 -15.45 11.32 -7.94
CA ARG A 309 -16.67 11.41 -8.75
C ARG A 309 -17.88 11.91 -7.97
N VAL A 310 -17.84 11.80 -6.65
CA VAL A 310 -18.96 12.17 -5.75
C VAL A 310 -18.83 13.60 -5.24
N GLY A 311 -17.60 14.10 -5.08
CA GLY A 311 -17.36 15.42 -4.55
C GLY A 311 -15.92 15.88 -4.74
N LYS A 312 -15.60 17.01 -4.10
CA LYS A 312 -14.21 17.47 -4.03
C LYS A 312 -13.42 16.45 -3.21
N VAL A 313 -12.18 16.21 -3.61
CA VAL A 313 -11.21 15.47 -2.80
C VAL A 313 -10.14 16.47 -2.40
N ARG A 314 -9.80 16.46 -1.10
CA ARG A 314 -8.86 17.40 -0.51
C ARG A 314 -7.44 17.16 -1.03
N SER A 315 -7.01 15.90 -1.01
CA SER A 315 -5.70 15.46 -1.52
C SER A 315 -5.90 14.39 -2.56
N ARG A 316 -5.36 14.58 -3.77
CA ARG A 316 -5.42 13.55 -4.82
C ARG A 316 -4.47 12.38 -4.57
N ARG A 317 -3.70 12.44 -3.49
CA ARG A 317 -2.72 11.43 -3.08
C ARG A 317 -3.20 10.79 -1.79
N VAL A 318 -2.81 9.54 -1.59
CA VAL A 318 -2.98 8.85 -0.32
C VAL A 318 -2.11 9.54 0.74
N GLU A 319 -2.73 9.96 1.84
CA GLU A 319 -2.04 10.54 2.98
C GLU A 319 -1.63 9.43 3.95
N ARG A 320 -0.64 9.71 4.81
CA ARG A 320 -0.12 8.70 5.76
C ARG A 320 0.12 9.35 7.11
N ALA A 321 -0.23 8.66 8.20
CA ALA A 321 0.08 9.08 9.56
C ALA A 321 -0.05 7.91 10.55
N GLY A 322 0.31 8.13 11.81
CA GLY A 322 0.31 7.11 12.86
C GLY A 322 -1.07 6.86 13.48
N PHE A 323 -2.06 6.47 12.69
CA PHE A 323 -3.40 6.13 13.18
C PHE A 323 -3.40 4.79 13.93
N ALA A 324 -3.79 4.80 15.20
CA ALA A 324 -3.82 3.59 16.04
C ALA A 324 -4.80 2.54 15.50
N VAL A 325 -5.92 2.95 14.90
CA VAL A 325 -6.92 2.05 14.29
C VAL A 325 -6.41 1.33 13.02
N LEU A 326 -5.31 1.81 12.42
CA LEU A 326 -4.73 1.24 11.20
C LEU A 326 -3.51 0.34 11.46
N THR A 327 -3.29 -0.07 12.71
CA THR A 327 -2.06 -0.76 13.15
C THR A 327 -2.06 -2.28 12.92
N SER A 328 -3.11 -2.85 12.30
CA SER A 328 -3.15 -4.30 12.04
C SER A 328 -1.98 -4.70 11.13
N PRO A 329 -1.14 -5.66 11.53
CA PRO A 329 0.02 -6.06 10.73
C PRO A 329 -0.34 -6.96 9.54
N ASP A 330 -1.54 -7.52 9.53
CA ASP A 330 -2.01 -8.61 8.68
C ASP A 330 -3.32 -8.29 7.93
N ILE A 331 -3.91 -7.10 8.13
CA ILE A 331 -5.13 -6.67 7.47
C ILE A 331 -4.87 -5.32 6.77
N PRO A 332 -4.96 -5.25 5.42
CA PRO A 332 -4.94 -3.99 4.70
C PRO A 332 -5.98 -3.03 5.27
N SER A 333 -5.54 -1.87 5.76
CA SER A 333 -6.35 -0.97 6.58
C SER A 333 -6.27 0.45 6.05
N VAL A 334 -7.43 1.09 5.87
CA VAL A 334 -7.56 2.49 5.47
C VAL A 334 -8.48 3.25 6.41
N LEU A 335 -8.20 4.54 6.58
CA LEU A 335 -9.13 5.49 7.17
C LEU A 335 -9.62 6.43 6.06
N VAL A 336 -10.94 6.54 5.91
CA VAL A 336 -11.60 7.40 4.93
C VAL A 336 -12.21 8.57 5.67
N GLU A 337 -11.74 9.77 5.36
CA GLU A 337 -12.42 11.01 5.71
C GLU A 337 -13.44 11.33 4.62
N ALA A 338 -14.71 11.11 4.92
CA ALA A 338 -15.79 11.27 3.95
C ALA A 338 -15.95 12.74 3.51
N ALA A 339 -15.91 13.67 4.47
CA ALA A 339 -15.95 15.11 4.29
C ALA A 339 -15.64 15.83 5.61
N TYR A 340 -15.47 17.14 5.57
CA TYR A 340 -15.19 17.96 6.76
C TYR A 340 -16.47 18.47 7.41
N ILE A 341 -16.91 17.87 8.52
CA ILE A 341 -18.16 18.26 9.20
C ILE A 341 -18.12 19.67 9.79
N THR A 342 -16.93 20.24 10.02
CA THR A 342 -16.79 21.64 10.45
C THR A 342 -17.09 22.65 9.35
N ASN A 343 -17.11 22.21 8.08
CA ASN A 343 -17.52 23.03 6.95
C ASN A 343 -19.05 23.03 6.83
N PRO A 344 -19.73 24.20 6.94
CA PRO A 344 -21.19 24.25 6.93
C PRO A 344 -21.85 23.68 5.66
N ALA A 345 -21.17 23.75 4.50
CA ALA A 345 -21.70 23.22 3.25
C ALA A 345 -21.59 21.69 3.20
N GLU A 346 -20.48 21.14 3.68
CA GLU A 346 -20.28 19.69 3.78
C GLU A 346 -21.18 19.09 4.87
N GLU A 347 -21.34 19.76 6.03
CA GLU A 347 -22.28 19.34 7.08
C GLU A 347 -23.70 19.18 6.53
N ARG A 348 -24.19 20.16 5.75
CA ARG A 348 -25.51 20.07 5.12
C ARG A 348 -25.63 18.85 4.20
N LYS A 349 -24.59 18.54 3.41
CA LYS A 349 -24.59 17.36 2.54
C LYS A 349 -24.56 16.07 3.35
N LEU A 350 -23.68 15.98 4.36
CA LEU A 350 -23.51 14.82 5.23
C LEU A 350 -24.79 14.41 5.95
N ARG A 351 -25.73 15.34 6.17
CA ARG A 351 -27.06 15.06 6.74
C ARG A 351 -28.05 14.43 5.74
N THR A 352 -27.77 14.45 4.45
CA THR A 352 -28.70 13.95 3.43
C THR A 352 -28.47 12.48 3.13
N ALA A 353 -29.57 11.71 3.03
CA ALA A 353 -29.50 10.30 2.67
C ALA A 353 -28.87 10.07 1.28
N ALA A 354 -29.12 10.97 0.33
CA ALA A 354 -28.58 10.91 -1.02
C ALA A 354 -27.06 11.02 -1.04
N PHE A 355 -26.47 11.98 -0.31
CA PHE A 355 -25.02 12.14 -0.26
C PHE A 355 -24.34 10.99 0.48
N GLN A 356 -24.93 10.54 1.59
CA GLN A 356 -24.45 9.35 2.31
C GLN A 356 -24.47 8.09 1.42
N GLN A 357 -25.50 7.94 0.60
CA GLN A 357 -25.61 6.85 -0.38
C GLN A 357 -24.56 6.96 -1.47
N SER A 358 -24.35 8.14 -2.06
CA SER A 358 -23.32 8.33 -3.07
C SER A 358 -21.91 8.06 -2.56
N LEU A 359 -21.62 8.40 -1.29
CA LEU A 359 -20.34 8.07 -0.65
C LEU A 359 -20.18 6.55 -0.50
N ALA A 360 -21.20 5.85 -0.02
CA ALA A 360 -21.16 4.40 0.10
C ALA A 360 -20.98 3.70 -1.27
N GLU A 361 -21.64 4.20 -2.32
CA GLU A 361 -21.50 3.70 -3.69
C GLU A 361 -20.09 3.92 -4.26
N ALA A 362 -19.46 5.07 -3.99
CA ALA A 362 -18.08 5.31 -4.39
C ALA A 362 -17.10 4.40 -3.65
N LEU A 363 -17.28 4.19 -2.34
CA LEU A 363 -16.47 3.24 -1.57
C LEU A 363 -16.64 1.81 -2.10
N MET A 364 -17.87 1.39 -2.40
CA MET A 364 -18.14 0.09 -3.01
C MET A 364 -17.48 -0.06 -4.39
N THR A 365 -17.51 0.99 -5.20
CA THR A 365 -16.86 1.00 -6.52
C THR A 365 -15.34 0.85 -6.38
N GLY A 366 -14.74 1.58 -5.43
CA GLY A 366 -13.30 1.45 -5.14
C GLY A 366 -12.93 0.06 -4.59
N LEU A 367 -13.79 -0.56 -3.77
CA LEU A 367 -13.63 -1.94 -3.31
C LEU A 367 -13.66 -2.94 -4.47
N ARG A 368 -14.62 -2.81 -5.40
CA ARG A 368 -14.68 -3.64 -6.62
C ARG A 368 -13.40 -3.46 -7.45
N SER A 369 -12.98 -2.22 -7.67
CA SER A 369 -11.76 -1.88 -8.40
C SER A 369 -10.51 -2.52 -7.77
N TYR A 370 -10.40 -2.48 -6.44
CA TYR A 370 -9.31 -3.11 -5.70
C TYR A 370 -9.33 -4.64 -5.87
N PHE A 371 -10.45 -5.29 -5.58
CA PHE A 371 -10.56 -6.75 -5.63
C PHE A 371 -10.54 -7.33 -7.04
N ASN A 372 -10.71 -6.51 -8.09
CA ASN A 372 -10.50 -6.95 -9.46
C ASN A 372 -9.09 -7.49 -9.72
N ASN A 373 -8.08 -6.93 -9.04
CA ASN A 373 -6.68 -7.32 -9.21
C ASN A 373 -6.06 -7.90 -7.94
N ASN A 374 -6.74 -7.77 -6.78
CA ASN A 374 -6.19 -8.11 -5.47
C ASN A 374 -7.10 -9.03 -4.63
N ALA A 375 -8.03 -9.77 -5.26
CA ALA A 375 -8.86 -10.74 -4.54
C ALA A 375 -7.97 -11.81 -3.86
N PRO A 376 -8.15 -12.06 -2.55
CA PRO A 376 -7.38 -13.08 -1.83
C PRO A 376 -7.58 -14.48 -2.45
N PRO A 377 -6.50 -15.27 -2.61
CA PRO A 377 -6.62 -16.65 -3.09
C PRO A 377 -7.61 -17.48 -2.25
N GLY A 378 -8.27 -18.45 -2.89
CA GLY A 378 -9.26 -19.32 -2.24
C GLY A 378 -10.63 -18.66 -2.00
N THR A 379 -10.84 -17.45 -2.51
CA THR A 379 -12.14 -16.77 -2.46
C THR A 379 -12.92 -16.93 -3.77
N ILE A 380 -14.25 -16.85 -3.69
CA ILE A 380 -15.15 -16.83 -4.87
C ILE A 380 -14.70 -15.75 -5.86
N LEU A 381 -14.33 -14.57 -5.34
CA LEU A 381 -13.86 -13.44 -6.11
C LEU A 381 -12.55 -13.69 -6.84
N ALA A 382 -11.61 -14.40 -6.21
CA ALA A 382 -10.37 -14.79 -6.87
C ALA A 382 -10.62 -15.84 -7.94
N GLU A 383 -11.42 -16.88 -7.64
CA GLU A 383 -11.73 -17.96 -8.58
C GLU A 383 -12.44 -17.44 -9.83
N THR A 384 -13.51 -16.66 -9.65
CA THR A 384 -14.29 -16.07 -10.75
C THR A 384 -13.44 -15.19 -11.67
N ARG A 385 -12.35 -14.63 -11.12
CA ARG A 385 -11.40 -13.78 -11.86
C ARG A 385 -10.14 -14.51 -12.32
N ARG A 386 -9.94 -15.79 -11.99
CA ARG A 386 -8.74 -16.53 -12.40
C ARG A 386 -8.64 -16.58 -13.91
N GLY A 387 -7.53 -16.10 -14.46
CA GLY A 387 -7.34 -16.00 -15.91
C GLY A 387 -8.11 -14.84 -16.53
N ARG A 388 -8.51 -13.82 -15.76
CA ARG A 388 -9.08 -12.57 -16.25
C ARG A 388 -8.28 -11.39 -15.67
N HIS A 389 -8.17 -10.33 -16.42
CA HIS A 389 -7.50 -9.08 -16.02
C HIS A 389 -8.33 -7.90 -16.49
N VAL A 390 -8.68 -7.00 -15.56
CA VAL A 390 -9.38 -5.76 -15.90
C VAL A 390 -8.35 -4.67 -16.12
N ILE A 391 -8.28 -4.15 -17.34
CA ILE A 391 -7.30 -3.14 -17.75
C ILE A 391 -7.52 -1.87 -16.93
N GLN A 392 -6.47 -1.39 -16.29
CA GLN A 392 -6.44 -0.15 -15.54
C GLN A 392 -5.93 1.02 -16.41
N SER A 393 -6.24 2.24 -16.00
CA SER A 393 -5.74 3.44 -16.68
C SER A 393 -4.21 3.46 -16.67
N GLY A 394 -3.60 3.67 -17.84
CA GLY A 394 -2.14 3.70 -18.01
C GLY A 394 -1.49 2.35 -18.29
N GLU A 395 -2.24 1.25 -18.27
CA GLU A 395 -1.70 -0.05 -18.69
C GLU A 395 -1.60 -0.18 -20.21
N THR A 396 -0.57 -0.88 -20.66
CA THR A 396 -0.36 -1.23 -22.07
C THR A 396 -0.50 -2.73 -22.26
N LEU A 397 -0.90 -3.17 -23.46
CA LEU A 397 -1.03 -4.60 -23.75
C LEU A 397 0.29 -5.34 -23.56
N SER A 398 1.43 -4.68 -23.86
CA SER A 398 2.77 -5.18 -23.59
C SER A 398 3.09 -5.30 -22.09
N GLY A 399 2.71 -4.31 -21.28
CA GLY A 399 2.88 -4.36 -19.82
C GLY A 399 2.09 -5.49 -19.18
N ILE A 400 0.86 -5.71 -19.65
CA ILE A 400 -0.02 -6.79 -19.19
C ILE A 400 0.54 -8.15 -19.62
N ALA A 401 0.94 -8.31 -20.88
CA ALA A 401 1.56 -9.53 -21.38
C ALA A 401 2.81 -9.91 -20.56
N ASN A 402 3.67 -8.94 -20.25
CA ASN A 402 4.83 -9.13 -19.39
C ASN A 402 4.45 -9.53 -17.95
N ARG A 403 3.43 -8.90 -17.36
CA ARG A 403 2.93 -9.22 -16.01
C ARG A 403 2.51 -10.69 -15.93
N TYR A 404 1.76 -11.17 -16.91
CA TYR A 404 1.23 -12.52 -16.94
C TYR A 404 2.14 -13.55 -17.62
N ARG A 405 3.32 -13.12 -18.10
CA ARG A 405 4.32 -13.96 -18.79
C ARG A 405 3.75 -14.69 -20.03
N VAL A 406 2.83 -14.04 -20.72
CA VAL A 406 2.27 -14.47 -22.01
C VAL A 406 2.81 -13.56 -23.11
N SER A 407 2.83 -14.02 -24.37
CA SER A 407 3.23 -13.13 -25.46
C SER A 407 2.10 -12.14 -25.80
N ILE A 408 2.45 -10.96 -26.34
CA ILE A 408 1.44 -9.99 -26.83
C ILE A 408 0.54 -10.65 -27.87
N ASN A 409 1.12 -11.45 -28.77
CA ASN A 409 0.37 -12.15 -29.82
C ASN A 409 -0.63 -13.16 -29.25
N GLU A 410 -0.22 -13.92 -28.24
CA GLU A 410 -1.08 -14.89 -27.55
C GLU A 410 -2.21 -14.18 -26.82
N LEU A 411 -1.90 -13.08 -26.11
CA LEU A 411 -2.90 -12.26 -25.44
C LEU A 411 -3.87 -11.62 -26.43
N ARG A 412 -3.40 -11.18 -27.61
CA ARG A 412 -4.27 -10.66 -28.67
C ARG A 412 -5.19 -11.71 -29.25
N GLN A 413 -4.65 -12.88 -29.63
CA GLN A 413 -5.42 -13.97 -30.22
C GLN A 413 -6.50 -14.44 -29.24
N HIS A 414 -6.15 -14.61 -27.97
CA HIS A 414 -7.07 -15.07 -26.95
C HIS A 414 -8.18 -14.06 -26.60
N ASN A 415 -8.00 -12.79 -26.95
CA ASN A 415 -8.95 -11.71 -26.71
C ASN A 415 -9.53 -11.09 -27.99
N ASN A 416 -9.32 -11.72 -29.15
CA ASN A 416 -9.78 -11.23 -30.45
C ASN A 416 -9.35 -9.77 -30.75
N LEU A 417 -8.14 -9.37 -30.34
CA LEU A 417 -7.62 -8.02 -30.53
C LEU A 417 -6.89 -7.89 -31.88
N THR A 418 -7.37 -6.98 -32.73
CA THR A 418 -6.78 -6.71 -34.05
C THR A 418 -5.55 -5.81 -34.01
N ASN A 419 -5.32 -5.13 -32.89
CA ASN A 419 -4.17 -4.26 -32.63
C ASN A 419 -3.93 -4.14 -31.12
N ASP A 420 -2.91 -3.36 -30.72
CA ASP A 420 -2.47 -3.26 -29.32
C ASP A 420 -3.25 -2.21 -28.52
N ARG A 421 -4.29 -1.59 -29.10
CA ARG A 421 -5.15 -0.64 -28.38
C ARG A 421 -6.05 -1.40 -27.43
N ILE A 422 -5.98 -0.97 -26.18
CA ILE A 422 -6.79 -1.44 -25.08
C ILE A 422 -7.36 -0.25 -24.33
N HIS A 423 -8.50 -0.44 -23.69
CA HIS A 423 -9.19 0.62 -22.96
C HIS A 423 -9.31 0.27 -21.48
N ALA A 424 -9.16 1.26 -20.60
CA ALA A 424 -9.40 1.07 -19.18
C ALA A 424 -10.84 0.54 -18.96
N GLY A 425 -10.98 -0.46 -18.10
CA GLY A 425 -12.24 -1.18 -17.85
C GLY A 425 -12.52 -2.36 -18.79
N GLN A 426 -11.78 -2.49 -19.90
CA GLN A 426 -11.86 -3.69 -20.75
C GLN A 426 -11.29 -4.90 -20.00
N VAL A 427 -11.95 -6.05 -20.13
CA VAL A 427 -11.49 -7.31 -19.51
C VAL A 427 -10.75 -8.14 -20.53
N LEU A 428 -9.51 -8.50 -20.21
CA LEU A 428 -8.73 -9.48 -20.96
C LEU A 428 -8.81 -10.84 -20.27
N VAL A 429 -9.09 -11.88 -21.04
CA VAL A 429 -8.87 -13.27 -20.65
C VAL A 429 -7.39 -13.56 -20.81
N ILE A 430 -6.73 -13.91 -19.72
CA ILE A 430 -5.31 -14.23 -19.69
C ILE A 430 -5.13 -15.69 -20.09
N PRO A 431 -4.41 -15.99 -21.19
CA PRO A 431 -4.09 -17.34 -21.60
C PRO A 431 -3.45 -18.12 -20.45
N ARG A 432 -4.00 -19.29 -20.13
CA ARG A 432 -3.37 -20.21 -19.19
C ARG A 432 -2.38 -21.07 -19.98
N ARG A 433 -1.16 -21.22 -19.46
CA ARG A 433 -0.33 -22.36 -19.87
C ARG A 433 -0.86 -23.57 -19.15
N ASP A 434 -1.44 -24.50 -19.89
CA ASP A 434 -1.65 -25.85 -19.37
C ASP A 434 -0.29 -26.39 -18.93
N SER A 435 -0.26 -26.94 -17.72
CA SER A 435 0.96 -27.40 -17.04
C SER A 435 1.41 -28.74 -17.58
#